data_AF-A0A3N5UJ32-F1
#
_entry.id   AF-A0A3N5UJ32-F1
#
_cell.length_a   1.000
_cell.length_b   1.000
_cell.length_c   1.000
_cell.angle_alpha   90.00
_cell.angle_beta   90.00
_cell.angle_gamma   90.00
#
_symmetry.space_group_name_H-M   'P 1'
#
loop_
_entity.id
_entity.type
_entity.pdbx_description
1 polymer ?
#
loop_
_entity_poly.entity_id
_entity_poly.type
_entity_poly.pdbx_seq_one_letter_code
_entity_poly.pdbx_strand_id
1 'polypeptide(L)'
;MPTMEKDADKVIEVLNTSEYIRLETLAPEQYTEEDVSKPGRLTFTVELTEDKPVFFSYGWCTTTEEILKQNFEHINVSLYFNDKELGSDVVHPLTFTRTDGLVCVDYGVLMSEWPAGKYKLNAAANFDEKINDGIADYEAGEYVFEYDVTVGE
;
A
#
# COMPACT_ATOMS: atom_id res chain seq x y z
N MET A 1 7.85 2.34 17.97
CA MET A 1 7.83 2.03 16.53
C MET A 1 7.52 0.55 16.42
N PRO A 2 6.58 0.14 15.56
CA PRO A 2 6.27 -1.27 15.34
C PRO A 2 7.49 -2.01 14.78
N THR A 3 7.48 -3.33 14.93
CA THR A 3 8.41 -4.23 14.26
C THR A 3 8.06 -4.30 12.77
N MET A 4 9.05 -4.18 11.89
CA MET A 4 8.88 -4.28 10.43
C MET A 4 9.64 -5.51 9.94
N GLU A 5 8.95 -6.44 9.27
CA GLU A 5 9.56 -7.66 8.76
C GLU A 5 10.49 -7.35 7.57
N LYS A 6 11.71 -7.88 7.64
CA LYS A 6 12.76 -7.67 6.63
C LYS A 6 12.90 -8.85 5.69
N ASP A 7 12.41 -10.02 6.09
CA ASP A 7 12.45 -11.25 5.33
C ASP A 7 11.24 -11.35 4.41
N ALA A 8 11.45 -11.15 3.10
CA ALA A 8 10.40 -11.22 2.10
C ALA A 8 9.67 -12.57 2.08
N ASP A 9 10.37 -13.68 2.34
CA ASP A 9 9.77 -15.01 2.34
C ASP A 9 8.78 -15.16 3.51
N LYS A 10 9.09 -14.56 4.67
CA LYS A 10 8.16 -14.51 5.81
C LYS A 10 6.97 -13.60 5.56
N VAL A 11 7.18 -12.48 4.88
CA VAL A 11 6.05 -11.63 4.47
C VAL A 11 5.10 -12.45 3.60
N ILE A 12 5.61 -13.14 2.57
CA ILE A 12 4.81 -14.01 1.70
C ILE A 12 4.12 -15.12 2.49
N GLU A 13 4.82 -15.77 3.43
CA GLU A 13 4.25 -16.81 4.30
C GLU A 13 3.03 -16.28 5.06
N VAL A 14 3.15 -15.13 5.72
CA VAL A 14 2.05 -14.52 6.48
C VAL A 14 0.89 -14.11 5.57
N LEU A 15 1.17 -13.52 4.40
CA LEU A 15 0.11 -13.11 3.48
C LEU A 15 -0.69 -14.30 2.91
N ASN A 16 -0.12 -15.51 2.90
CA ASN A 16 -0.79 -16.73 2.47
C ASN A 16 -1.68 -17.37 3.55
N THR A 17 -1.53 -17.02 4.84
CA THR A 17 -2.27 -17.65 5.93
C THR A 17 -3.53 -16.89 6.34
N SER A 18 -3.78 -15.69 5.79
CA SER A 18 -4.83 -14.76 6.23
C SER A 18 -4.71 -14.29 7.70
N GLU A 19 -3.59 -14.56 8.38
CA GLU A 19 -3.31 -14.16 9.77
C GLU A 19 -2.71 -12.73 9.83
N TYR A 20 -3.29 -11.82 9.04
CA TYR A 20 -2.89 -10.42 8.97
C TYR A 20 -4.09 -9.55 8.63
N ILE A 21 -3.93 -8.23 8.78
CA ILE A 21 -4.92 -7.24 8.40
C ILE A 21 -4.29 -6.27 7.41
N ARG A 22 -5.01 -5.91 6.35
CA ARG A 22 -4.59 -4.81 5.47
C ARG A 22 -4.99 -3.47 6.10
N LEU A 23 -4.04 -2.54 6.23
CA LEU A 23 -4.26 -1.28 6.97
C LEU A 23 -5.51 -0.53 6.47
N GLU A 24 -5.68 -0.47 5.15
CA GLU A 24 -6.79 0.22 4.50
C GLU A 24 -8.17 -0.35 4.85
N THR A 25 -8.25 -1.64 5.22
CA THR A 25 -9.53 -2.29 5.58
C THR A 25 -10.05 -1.90 6.95
N LEU A 26 -9.21 -1.26 7.78
CA LEU A 26 -9.58 -0.76 9.10
C LEU A 26 -10.11 0.67 9.07
N ALA A 27 -9.94 1.38 7.96
CA ALA A 27 -10.41 2.75 7.82
C ALA A 27 -11.94 2.78 7.57
N PRO A 28 -12.70 3.62 8.29
CA PRO A 28 -14.12 3.81 8.03
C PRO A 28 -14.37 4.65 6.75
N GLU A 29 -13.39 5.42 6.29
CA GLU A 29 -13.50 6.19 5.04
C GLU A 29 -13.65 5.25 3.84
N GLN A 30 -14.54 5.62 2.92
CA GLN A 30 -14.78 4.88 1.68
C GLN A 30 -14.67 5.87 0.53
N TYR A 31 -13.64 5.69 -0.31
CA TYR A 31 -13.40 6.50 -1.50
C TYR A 31 -13.88 5.73 -2.73
N THR A 32 -14.39 6.47 -3.72
CA THR A 32 -14.84 5.89 -4.98
C THR A 32 -13.66 5.57 -5.89
N GLU A 33 -13.88 4.75 -6.92
CA GLU A 33 -12.88 4.54 -7.98
C GLU A 33 -12.43 5.87 -8.62
N GLU A 34 -13.33 6.83 -8.76
CA GLU A 34 -13.03 8.15 -9.29
C GLU A 34 -12.11 8.97 -8.38
N ASP A 35 -12.27 8.82 -7.06
CA ASP A 35 -11.44 9.51 -6.06
C ASP A 35 -10.01 8.96 -6.06
N VAL A 36 -9.87 7.62 -6.09
CA VAL A 36 -8.55 6.96 -6.04
C VAL A 36 -7.79 7.02 -7.38
N SER A 37 -8.49 7.32 -8.49
CA SER A 37 -7.90 7.39 -9.83
C SER A 37 -7.42 8.79 -10.24
N LYS A 38 -7.50 9.77 -9.33
CA LYS A 38 -7.02 11.13 -9.57
C LYS A 38 -5.81 11.46 -8.71
N PRO A 39 -4.84 12.24 -9.22
CA PRO A 39 -3.74 12.72 -8.41
C PRO A 39 -4.28 13.61 -7.29
N GLY A 40 -3.70 13.48 -6.10
CA GLY A 40 -4.15 14.14 -4.89
C GLY A 40 -3.83 13.35 -3.63
N ARG A 41 -4.40 13.80 -2.52
CA ARG A 41 -4.27 13.16 -1.21
C ARG A 41 -5.62 12.69 -0.71
N LEU A 42 -5.70 11.42 -0.34
CA LEU A 42 -6.81 10.81 0.38
C LEU A 42 -6.34 10.48 1.79
N THR A 43 -7.12 10.87 2.80
CA THR A 43 -6.78 10.66 4.21
C THR A 43 -7.72 9.62 4.82
N PHE A 44 -7.16 8.72 5.62
CA PHE A 44 -7.85 7.64 6.30
C PHE A 44 -7.56 7.70 7.79
N THR A 45 -8.56 7.40 8.61
CA THR A 45 -8.42 7.33 10.06
C THR A 45 -8.47 5.87 10.48
N VAL A 46 -7.41 5.35 11.12
CA VAL A 46 -7.35 3.94 11.51
C VAL A 46 -7.20 3.80 13.01
N GLU A 47 -8.04 2.97 13.62
CA GLU A 47 -7.89 2.53 15.01
C GLU A 47 -7.40 1.08 15.03
N LEU A 48 -6.17 0.87 15.52
CA LEU A 48 -5.60 -0.46 15.72
C LEU A 48 -5.95 -0.94 17.13
N THR A 49 -6.77 -1.99 17.19
CA THR A 49 -7.21 -2.64 18.43
C THR A 49 -6.86 -4.14 18.49
N GLU A 50 -6.43 -4.72 17.37
CA GLU A 50 -6.03 -6.13 17.27
C GLU A 50 -4.51 -6.27 17.29
N ASP A 51 -4.02 -7.30 17.97
CA ASP A 51 -2.59 -7.67 18.01
C ASP A 51 -2.18 -8.53 16.81
N LYS A 52 -2.77 -8.28 15.64
CA LYS A 52 -2.41 -8.96 14.40
C LYS A 52 -1.38 -8.15 13.62
N PRO A 53 -0.50 -8.80 12.84
CA PRO A 53 0.32 -8.12 11.85
C PRO A 53 -0.55 -7.29 10.89
N VAL A 54 -0.12 -6.06 10.63
CA VAL A 54 -0.75 -5.13 9.71
C VAL A 54 0.11 -5.03 8.46
N PHE A 55 -0.46 -5.30 7.30
CA PHE A 55 0.15 -5.08 6.01
C PHE A 55 -0.21 -3.67 5.51
N PHE A 56 0.80 -2.83 5.34
CA PHE A 56 0.67 -1.48 4.80
C PHE A 56 1.35 -1.45 3.43
N SER A 57 0.60 -1.08 2.39
CA SER A 57 1.10 -1.15 1.01
C SER A 57 0.50 -0.10 0.10
N TYR A 58 1.22 0.19 -0.99
CA TYR A 58 0.65 0.73 -2.21
C TYR A 58 0.49 -0.42 -3.21
N GLY A 59 -0.71 -0.58 -3.77
CA GLY A 59 -1.02 -1.61 -4.76
C GLY A 59 -1.30 -1.00 -6.13
N TRP A 60 -0.83 -1.66 -7.18
CA TRP A 60 -1.18 -1.31 -8.56
C TRP A 60 -1.47 -2.57 -9.37
N CYS A 61 -2.59 -2.57 -10.10
CA CYS A 61 -3.06 -3.69 -10.89
C CYS A 61 -3.23 -3.27 -12.35
N THR A 62 -3.02 -4.20 -13.28
CA THR A 62 -3.22 -3.97 -14.71
C THR A 62 -3.78 -5.24 -15.36
N THR A 63 -4.26 -5.13 -16.60
CA THR A 63 -4.83 -6.29 -17.32
C THR A 63 -3.78 -7.29 -17.81
N THR A 64 -2.51 -6.90 -17.90
CA THR A 64 -1.41 -7.76 -18.40
C THR A 64 -0.09 -7.43 -17.70
N GLU A 65 0.82 -8.40 -17.61
CA GLU A 65 2.15 -8.19 -17.04
C GLU A 65 2.97 -7.17 -17.84
N GLU A 66 2.77 -7.09 -19.16
CA GLU A 66 3.42 -6.12 -20.02
C GLU A 66 3.02 -4.68 -19.69
N ILE A 67 1.72 -4.42 -19.48
CA ILE A 67 1.22 -3.10 -19.05
C ILE A 67 1.73 -2.79 -17.64
N LEU A 68 1.74 -3.78 -16.74
CA LEU A 68 2.27 -3.60 -15.38
C LEU A 68 3.72 -3.09 -15.45
N LYS A 69 4.57 -3.78 -16.21
CA LYS A 69 5.97 -3.41 -16.37
C LYS A 69 6.12 -2.01 -16.99
N GLN A 70 5.36 -1.71 -18.05
CA GLN A 70 5.37 -0.40 -18.70
C GLN A 70 4.99 0.71 -17.71
N ASN A 71 3.93 0.53 -16.92
CA ASN A 71 3.49 1.55 -15.97
C ASN A 71 4.56 1.82 -14.91
N PHE A 72 5.26 0.80 -14.43
CA PHE A 72 6.36 0.98 -13.48
C PHE A 72 7.65 1.59 -14.08
N GLU A 73 7.71 1.83 -15.39
CA GLU A 73 8.72 2.74 -15.96
C GLU A 73 8.43 4.21 -15.59
N HIS A 74 7.18 4.52 -15.21
CA HIS A 74 6.64 5.85 -14.97
C HIS A 74 6.07 6.06 -13.55
N ILE A 75 5.88 4.98 -12.79
CA ILE A 75 5.44 5.01 -11.39
C ILE A 75 6.65 4.87 -10.47
N ASN A 76 6.85 5.85 -9.59
CA ASN A 76 7.75 5.73 -8.45
C ASN A 76 6.95 5.66 -7.15
N VAL A 77 7.15 4.60 -6.36
CA VAL A 77 6.43 4.33 -5.11
C VAL A 77 7.34 4.53 -3.91
N SER A 78 6.87 5.30 -2.93
CA SER A 78 7.52 5.48 -1.63
C SER A 78 6.51 5.27 -0.50
N LEU A 79 6.91 4.51 0.51
CA LEU A 79 6.15 4.33 1.74
C LEU A 79 6.81 5.12 2.88
N TYR A 80 6.03 5.74 3.75
CA TYR A 80 6.53 6.55 4.86
C TYR A 80 5.90 6.14 6.18
N PHE A 81 6.69 6.21 7.25
CA PHE A 81 6.25 6.06 8.64
C PHE A 81 6.75 7.24 9.48
N ASN A 82 5.83 8.03 10.04
CA ASN A 82 6.11 9.28 10.76
C ASN A 82 7.11 10.17 10.00
N ASP A 83 6.76 10.49 8.75
CA ASP A 83 7.53 11.33 7.81
C ASP A 83 8.91 10.79 7.41
N LYS A 84 9.24 9.55 7.76
CA LYS A 84 10.46 8.87 7.33
C LYS A 84 10.13 7.86 6.24
N GLU A 85 10.78 7.99 5.09
CA GLU A 85 10.69 7.02 4.02
C GLU A 85 11.22 5.66 4.50
N LEU A 86 10.46 4.61 4.20
CA LEU A 86 10.81 3.23 4.48
C LEU A 86 11.73 2.71 3.36
N GLY A 87 12.81 2.06 3.77
CA GLY A 87 13.81 1.55 2.84
C GLY A 87 13.41 0.22 2.19
N SER A 88 14.16 -0.15 1.15
CA SER A 88 14.03 -1.45 0.48
C SER A 88 14.41 -2.65 1.37
N ASP A 89 14.89 -2.43 2.60
CA ASP A 89 15.13 -3.50 3.57
C ASP A 89 13.85 -3.96 4.28
N VAL A 90 12.76 -3.19 4.17
CA VAL A 90 11.46 -3.50 4.79
C VAL A 90 10.28 -3.38 3.81
N VAL A 91 10.43 -2.64 2.71
CA VAL A 91 9.41 -2.55 1.65
C VAL A 91 9.71 -3.59 0.59
N HIS A 92 8.79 -4.54 0.44
CA HIS A 92 8.92 -5.66 -0.50
C HIS A 92 7.90 -5.53 -1.63
N PRO A 93 8.34 -5.56 -2.91
CA PRO A 93 7.42 -5.68 -4.05
C PRO A 93 6.94 -7.13 -4.18
N LEU A 94 5.63 -7.32 -4.15
CA LEU A 94 4.99 -8.64 -4.18
C LEU A 94 4.03 -8.72 -5.37
N THR A 95 4.38 -9.52 -6.37
CA THR A 95 3.54 -9.71 -7.58
C THR A 95 2.60 -10.89 -7.42
N PHE A 96 1.34 -10.71 -7.81
CA PHE A 96 0.33 -11.77 -7.78
C PHE A 96 -0.75 -11.55 -8.85
N THR A 97 -1.52 -12.60 -9.12
CA THR A 97 -2.69 -12.52 -10.00
C THR A 97 -3.96 -12.63 -9.18
N ARG A 98 -4.85 -11.65 -9.30
CA ARG A 98 -6.16 -11.66 -8.65
C ARG A 98 -7.09 -12.68 -9.31
N THR A 99 -8.14 -13.07 -8.60
CA THR A 99 -9.16 -14.01 -9.11
C THR A 99 -9.93 -13.48 -10.33
N ASP A 100 -9.96 -12.17 -10.55
CA ASP A 100 -10.55 -11.52 -11.73
C ASP A 100 -9.58 -11.47 -12.94
N GLY A 101 -8.36 -12.00 -12.78
CA GLY A 101 -7.35 -12.10 -13.83
C GLY A 101 -6.39 -10.92 -13.92
N LEU A 102 -6.58 -9.86 -13.10
CA LEU A 102 -5.64 -8.74 -13.07
C LEU A 102 -4.29 -9.14 -12.48
N VAL A 103 -3.22 -8.60 -13.06
CA VAL A 103 -1.85 -8.77 -12.58
C VAL A 103 -1.50 -7.56 -11.72
N CYS A 104 -1.11 -7.79 -10.48
CA CYS A 104 -0.89 -6.76 -9.49
C CYS A 104 0.50 -6.85 -8.88
N VAL A 105 0.99 -5.71 -8.38
CA VAL A 105 2.09 -5.64 -7.44
C VAL A 105 1.69 -4.81 -6.24
N ASP A 106 1.98 -5.34 -5.04
CA ASP A 106 1.94 -4.58 -3.80
C ASP A 106 3.38 -4.21 -3.41
N TYR A 107 3.66 -2.92 -3.26
CA TYR A 107 4.84 -2.45 -2.55
C TYR A 107 4.44 -2.30 -1.10
N GLY A 108 4.85 -3.24 -0.24
CA GLY A 108 4.30 -3.34 1.09
C GLY A 108 5.30 -3.68 2.19
N VAL A 109 4.92 -3.34 3.41
CA VAL A 109 5.62 -3.66 4.65
C VAL A 109 4.67 -4.37 5.59
N LEU A 110 5.13 -5.45 6.21
CA LEU A 110 4.40 -6.15 7.26
C LEU A 110 4.86 -5.62 8.62
N MET A 111 3.93 -5.08 9.40
CA MET A 111 4.18 -4.35 10.63
C MET A 111 3.46 -5.02 11.81
N SER A 112 4.17 -5.30 12.90
CA SER A 112 3.62 -5.96 14.09
C SER A 112 4.08 -5.28 15.38
N GLU A 113 3.58 -5.75 16.53
CA GLU A 113 4.03 -5.30 17.86
C GLU A 113 3.94 -3.77 18.02
N TRP A 114 2.82 -3.20 17.59
CA TRP A 114 2.60 -1.76 17.59
C TRP A 114 2.54 -1.22 19.04
N PRO A 115 3.43 -0.29 19.43
CA PRO A 115 3.27 0.37 20.72
C PRO A 115 2.07 1.31 20.71
N ALA A 116 1.39 1.46 21.85
CA ALA A 116 0.33 2.46 22.02
C ALA A 116 0.82 3.85 21.59
N GLY A 117 -0.04 4.60 20.90
CA GLY A 117 0.32 5.93 20.40
C GLY A 117 -0.39 6.33 19.11
N LYS A 118 0.08 7.44 18.54
CA LYS A 118 -0.40 7.98 17.26
C LYS A 118 0.72 7.96 16.24
N TYR A 119 0.38 7.52 15.04
CA TYR A 119 1.31 7.35 13.93
C TYR A 119 0.70 7.91 12.66
N LYS A 120 1.58 8.31 11.73
CA LYS A 120 1.20 8.72 10.39
C LYS A 120 1.91 7.84 9.39
N LEU A 121 1.16 7.23 8.48
CA LEU A 121 1.70 6.46 7.37
C LEU A 121 1.29 7.11 6.06
N ASN A 122 2.18 7.11 5.06
CA ASN A 122 1.85 7.60 3.72
C ASN A 122 2.31 6.59 2.67
N ALA A 123 1.40 6.18 1.81
CA ALA A 123 1.71 5.47 0.58
C ALA A 123 1.62 6.49 -0.56
N ALA A 124 2.75 6.84 -1.13
CA ALA A 124 2.84 7.83 -2.20
C ALA A 124 3.30 7.15 -3.49
N ALA A 125 2.59 7.41 -4.59
CA ALA A 125 3.00 7.04 -5.92
C ALA A 125 3.04 8.27 -6.81
N ASN A 126 4.20 8.57 -7.38
CA ASN A 126 4.37 9.66 -8.33
C ASN A 126 4.38 9.13 -9.75
N PHE A 127 3.41 9.55 -10.56
CA PHE A 127 3.32 9.21 -11.97
C PHE A 127 3.94 10.35 -12.76
N ASP A 128 5.06 10.10 -13.43
CA ASP A 128 5.78 11.15 -14.17
C ASP A 128 5.13 11.55 -15.50
N GLU A 129 4.23 10.69 -16.01
CA GLU A 129 3.34 10.95 -17.12
C GLU A 129 1.97 10.27 -16.95
N LYS A 130 1.07 10.51 -17.92
CA LYS A 130 -0.22 9.84 -17.97
C LYS A 130 -0.03 8.38 -18.37
N ILE A 131 -0.61 7.45 -17.61
CA ILE A 131 -0.53 5.99 -17.85
C ILE A 131 -1.92 5.38 -18.03
N ASN A 132 -1.97 4.12 -18.49
CA ASN A 132 -3.21 3.34 -18.62
C ASN A 132 -2.97 1.94 -18.05
N ASP A 133 -3.90 1.42 -17.23
CA ASP A 133 -3.79 0.10 -16.61
C ASP A 133 -4.39 -1.04 -17.48
N GLY A 134 -4.85 -0.70 -18.67
CA GLY A 134 -5.62 -1.56 -19.58
C GLY A 134 -7.14 -1.46 -19.40
N ILE A 135 -7.62 -0.64 -18.45
CA ILE A 135 -9.03 -0.39 -18.16
C ILE A 135 -9.32 1.12 -18.24
N ALA A 136 -8.53 1.92 -17.53
CA ALA A 136 -8.71 3.35 -17.33
C ALA A 136 -7.39 4.12 -17.50
N ASP A 137 -7.55 5.41 -17.79
CA ASP A 137 -6.47 6.39 -17.86
C ASP A 137 -6.25 7.04 -16.49
N TYR A 138 -4.97 7.25 -16.13
CA TYR A 138 -4.54 7.91 -14.90
C TYR A 138 -3.61 9.06 -15.25
N GLU A 139 -3.95 10.27 -14.81
CA GLU A 139 -3.19 11.48 -15.12
C GLU A 139 -1.85 11.52 -14.36
N ALA A 140 -0.88 12.25 -14.91
CA ALA A 140 0.39 12.48 -14.22
C ALA A 140 0.17 13.23 -12.90
N GLY A 141 0.97 12.90 -11.89
CA GLY A 141 0.93 13.57 -10.59
C GLY A 141 1.18 12.64 -9.42
N GLU A 142 1.03 13.20 -8.23
CA GLU A 142 1.25 12.49 -6.97
C GLU A 142 -0.09 11.93 -6.45
N TYR A 143 -0.11 10.62 -6.20
CA TYR A 143 -1.21 9.88 -5.61
C TYR A 143 -0.81 9.48 -4.19
N VAL A 144 -1.43 10.12 -3.19
CA VAL A 144 -1.08 9.93 -1.77
C VAL A 144 -2.25 9.36 -1.00
N PHE A 145 -2.03 8.22 -0.36
CA PHE A 145 -2.90 7.65 0.66
C PHE A 145 -2.25 7.87 2.02
N GLU A 146 -2.80 8.79 2.81
CA GLU A 146 -2.33 9.14 4.15
C GLU A 146 -3.20 8.44 5.20
N TYR A 147 -2.58 7.77 6.17
CA TYR A 147 -3.25 7.07 7.25
C TYR A 147 -2.86 7.68 8.58
N ASP A 148 -3.82 8.31 9.27
CA ASP A 148 -3.70 8.73 10.66
C ASP A 148 -4.10 7.56 11.56
N VAL A 149 -3.10 6.88 12.12
CA VAL A 149 -3.26 5.64 12.88
C VAL A 149 -3.19 5.90 14.38
N THR A 150 -4.17 5.42 15.13
CA THR A 150 -4.16 5.40 16.59
C THR A 150 -4.13 3.96 17.10
N VAL A 151 -3.20 3.66 18.01
CA VAL A 151 -3.06 2.37 18.68
C VAL A 151 -3.46 2.55 20.14
N GLY A 152 -4.45 1.79 20.58
CA GLY A 152 -4.94 1.82 21.97
C GLY A 152 -3.90 1.31 22.99
N GLU A 153 -4.15 1.60 24.28
CA GLU A 153 -3.44 0.98 25.41
C GLU A 153 -3.99 -0.42 25.74
#